data_AF-A0A1X0QQP0-F1
#
_entry.id   AF-A0A1X0QQP0-F1
#
_cell.length_a   1.000
_cell.length_b   1.000
_cell.length_c   1.000
_cell.angle_alpha   90.00
_cell.angle_beta   90.00
_cell.angle_gamma   90.00
#
_symmetry.space_group_name_H-M   'P 1'
#
loop_
_entity.id
_entity.type
_entity.pdbx_description
1 polymer ?
#
loop_
_entity_poly.entity_id
_entity_poly.type
_entity_poly.pdbx_seq_one_letter_code
_entity_poly.pdbx_strand_id
1 'polypeptide(L)'
;MTSLKSSSSHSSNSRSPSLNTKSTTNTFLYNSSLPALSITNKPSNGTSLYHTCRSVLEKLSLVPNIEYYIDYTTDDDTTPSNKLWTICRRRFPLAALFNASDPQEPLSVDPSCTQINECKKSIYHFIVACKNQLGIREDDLFTLSDLYKDNTNRFVKVVSAIDIILQILEE
;
A
#
# COMPACT_ATOMS: atom_id res chain seq x y z
N MET A 1 1.58 -24.09 -54.76
CA MET A 1 0.80 -22.90 -55.16
C MET A 1 -0.05 -22.54 -53.96
N THR A 2 0.09 -21.45 -53.22
CA THR A 2 0.74 -20.15 -53.40
C THR A 2 1.07 -19.58 -52.02
N SER A 3 2.23 -18.95 -51.90
CA SER A 3 2.67 -18.12 -50.76
C SER A 3 1.83 -16.86 -50.58
N LEU A 4 1.91 -16.23 -49.40
CA LEU A 4 1.97 -14.77 -49.14
C LEU A 4 2.17 -14.58 -47.62
N LYS A 5 3.40 -14.53 -47.11
CA LYS A 5 4.31 -13.37 -46.94
C LYS A 5 3.72 -12.15 -46.21
N SER A 6 4.37 -11.93 -45.06
CA SER A 6 4.53 -10.78 -44.19
C SER A 6 4.67 -9.39 -44.83
N SER A 7 4.27 -8.37 -44.07
CA SER A 7 4.69 -6.96 -44.13
C SER A 7 4.34 -6.34 -42.76
N SER A 8 5.28 -6.11 -41.83
CA SER A 8 6.25 -5.01 -41.71
C SER A 8 5.62 -3.62 -41.71
N SER A 9 5.75 -2.87 -40.60
CA SER A 9 6.53 -1.62 -40.58
C SER A 9 6.57 -0.98 -39.19
N HIS A 10 7.78 -0.92 -38.65
CA HIS A 10 8.19 0.08 -37.66
C HIS A 10 8.14 1.47 -38.29
N SER A 11 7.73 2.49 -37.53
CA SER A 11 8.12 3.86 -37.82
C SER A 11 8.39 4.62 -36.53
N SER A 12 9.66 4.98 -36.41
CA SER A 12 10.28 5.88 -35.46
C SER A 12 9.70 7.28 -35.59
N ASN A 13 9.55 8.01 -34.48
CA ASN A 13 9.75 9.47 -34.54
C ASN A 13 10.32 10.00 -33.22
N SER A 14 11.65 9.98 -33.15
CA SER A 14 12.42 10.91 -32.34
C SER A 14 12.34 12.30 -32.97
N ARG A 15 12.07 13.34 -32.16
CA ARG A 15 12.50 14.72 -32.43
C ARG A 15 12.23 15.62 -31.24
N SER A 16 13.28 15.84 -30.46
CA SER A 16 13.52 17.11 -29.78
C SER A 16 13.86 18.17 -30.84
N PRO A 17 13.50 19.45 -30.63
CA PRO A 17 14.31 20.54 -31.14
C PRO A 17 14.84 21.40 -29.99
N SER A 18 16.14 21.62 -30.08
CA SER A 18 16.96 22.52 -29.28
C SER A 18 16.60 24.00 -29.49
N LEU A 19 16.86 24.78 -28.43
CA LEU A 19 17.46 26.12 -28.40
C LEU A 19 17.23 27.02 -29.64
N ASN A 20 16.43 28.06 -29.44
CA ASN A 20 16.49 29.26 -30.28
C ASN A 20 16.95 30.44 -29.42
N THR A 21 18.24 30.75 -29.49
CA THR A 21 18.84 32.01 -29.05
C THR A 21 18.44 33.14 -30.01
N LYS A 22 17.81 34.19 -29.49
CA LYS A 22 17.84 35.52 -30.11
C LYS A 22 18.18 36.56 -29.05
N SER A 23 19.38 37.12 -29.19
CA SER A 23 19.84 38.32 -28.51
C SER A 23 18.94 39.50 -28.84
N THR A 24 18.58 40.30 -27.85
CA THR A 24 18.40 41.76 -28.00
C THR A 24 18.60 42.39 -26.63
N THR A 25 19.71 43.11 -26.51
CA THR A 25 20.02 44.08 -25.47
C THR A 25 18.94 45.15 -25.39
N ASN A 26 18.37 45.37 -24.21
CA ASN A 26 17.96 46.70 -23.76
C ASN A 26 17.88 46.70 -22.23
N THR A 27 18.86 47.39 -21.64
CA THR A 27 18.93 47.74 -20.23
C THR A 27 17.88 48.78 -19.92
N PHE A 28 16.84 48.41 -19.17
CA PHE A 28 16.02 49.34 -18.41
C PHE A 28 15.75 48.76 -17.02
N LEU A 29 16.23 49.51 -16.02
CA LEU A 29 16.11 49.24 -14.60
C LEU A 29 14.63 49.23 -14.19
N TYR A 30 14.05 48.06 -13.95
CA TYR A 30 12.82 47.92 -13.18
C TYR A 30 12.87 46.63 -12.35
N ASN A 31 12.76 46.84 -11.05
CA ASN A 31 12.59 45.90 -9.94
C ASN A 31 11.96 44.54 -10.34
N SER A 32 12.78 43.53 -10.61
CA SER A 32 12.34 42.16 -10.89
C SER A 32 12.56 41.29 -9.67
N SER A 33 11.47 41.00 -8.94
CA SER A 33 11.40 39.84 -8.07
C SER A 33 11.80 38.60 -8.87
N LEU A 34 12.84 37.91 -8.42
CA LEU A 34 13.19 36.58 -8.93
C LEU A 34 11.95 35.68 -8.83
N PRO A 35 11.63 34.83 -9.82
CA PRO A 35 10.77 33.69 -9.56
C PRO A 35 11.59 32.78 -8.63
N ALA A 36 11.30 32.84 -7.33
CA ALA A 36 11.76 31.82 -6.42
C ALA A 36 11.20 30.49 -6.94
N LEU A 37 12.07 29.66 -7.52
CA LEU A 37 11.79 28.24 -7.70
C LEU A 37 11.78 27.63 -6.30
N SER A 38 10.74 27.90 -5.52
CA SER A 38 10.46 27.17 -4.29
C SER A 38 9.85 25.83 -4.67
N ILE A 39 10.66 24.95 -5.25
CA ILE A 39 10.44 23.51 -5.05
C ILE A 39 10.90 23.25 -3.62
N THR A 40 10.07 23.68 -2.66
CA THR A 40 10.17 23.24 -1.27
C THR A 40 9.67 21.80 -1.27
N ASN A 41 10.51 20.87 -1.71
CA ASN A 41 10.39 19.49 -1.27
C ASN A 41 10.76 19.51 0.21
N LYS A 42 9.80 19.85 1.08
CA LYS A 42 9.97 19.61 2.51
C LYS A 42 10.20 18.09 2.59
N PRO A 43 11.37 17.61 3.03
CA PRO A 43 11.51 16.18 3.28
C PRO A 43 10.40 15.83 4.26
N SER A 44 9.48 14.97 3.81
CA SER A 44 8.64 14.24 4.73
C SER A 44 9.60 13.51 5.64
N ASN A 45 9.67 13.91 6.91
CA ASN A 45 10.37 13.15 7.94
C ASN A 45 9.75 11.75 8.15
N GLY A 46 8.72 11.40 7.38
CA GLY A 46 8.09 10.08 7.33
C GLY A 46 8.92 9.09 6.53
N THR A 47 9.07 7.90 7.09
CA THR A 47 9.56 6.71 6.40
C THR A 47 8.73 6.48 5.13
N SER A 48 9.39 6.10 4.03
CA SER A 48 8.68 5.78 2.79
C SER A 48 7.74 4.58 3.01
N LEU A 49 6.61 4.52 2.29
CA LEU A 49 5.67 3.40 2.36
C LEU A 49 6.35 2.01 2.24
N TYR A 50 7.34 1.88 1.37
CA TYR A 50 8.11 0.64 1.23
C TYR A 50 8.74 0.19 2.56
N HIS A 51 9.45 1.10 3.23
CA HIS A 51 10.10 0.85 4.52
C HIS A 51 9.07 0.58 5.62
N THR A 52 7.92 1.29 5.61
CA THR A 52 6.80 1.02 6.51
C THR A 52 6.25 -0.39 6.31
N CYS A 53 5.93 -0.78 5.07
CA CYS A 53 5.45 -2.13 4.76
C CYS A 53 6.45 -3.20 5.16
N ARG A 54 7.76 -2.97 4.93
CA ARG A 54 8.81 -3.89 5.35
C ARG A 54 8.83 -4.06 6.88
N SER A 55 8.83 -2.97 7.63
CA SER A 55 8.82 -3.02 9.09
C SER A 55 7.57 -3.73 9.63
N VAL A 56 6.40 -3.47 9.06
CA VAL A 56 5.16 -4.17 9.41
C VAL A 56 5.25 -5.66 9.12
N LEU A 57 5.85 -6.08 7.99
CA LEU A 57 6.06 -7.50 7.69
C LEU A 57 7.01 -8.17 8.68
N GLU A 58 8.11 -7.49 9.05
CA GLU A 58 9.05 -8.00 10.06
C GLU A 58 8.35 -8.21 11.40
N LYS A 59 7.54 -7.24 11.87
CA LYS A 59 6.75 -7.38 13.09
C LYS A 59 5.68 -8.48 12.99
N LEU A 60 4.97 -8.57 11.87
CA LEU A 60 3.98 -9.63 11.63
C LEU A 60 4.59 -11.03 11.72
N SER A 61 5.86 -11.19 11.33
CA SER A 61 6.55 -12.48 11.43
C SER A 61 6.80 -12.93 12.87
N LEU A 62 6.74 -12.02 13.84
CA LEU A 62 6.87 -12.33 15.27
C LEU A 62 5.53 -12.74 15.91
N VAL A 63 4.41 -12.56 15.20
CA VAL A 63 3.08 -12.86 15.72
C VAL A 63 2.80 -14.36 15.59
N PRO A 64 2.39 -15.05 16.69
CA PRO A 64 2.09 -16.47 16.65
C PRO A 64 1.06 -16.83 15.57
N ASN A 65 1.29 -17.94 14.87
CA ASN A 65 0.42 -18.46 13.81
C ASN A 65 0.30 -17.58 12.55
N ILE A 66 1.11 -16.52 12.39
CA ILE A 66 1.13 -15.70 11.17
C ILE A 66 2.18 -16.15 10.15
N GLU A 67 3.31 -16.71 10.60
CA GLU A 67 4.47 -17.10 9.77
C GLU A 67 4.08 -17.86 8.49
N TYR A 68 3.22 -18.88 8.62
CA TYR A 68 2.74 -19.70 7.50
C TYR A 68 2.08 -18.89 6.37
N TYR A 69 1.39 -17.79 6.72
CA TYR A 69 0.70 -16.96 5.74
C TYR A 69 1.63 -15.97 5.03
N ILE A 70 2.75 -15.62 5.66
CA ILE A 70 3.80 -14.79 5.05
C ILE A 70 4.54 -15.62 4.00
N ASP A 71 4.95 -16.85 4.36
CA ASP A 71 5.67 -17.77 3.47
C ASP A 71 4.86 -18.17 2.24
N TYR A 72 3.53 -18.29 2.36
CA TYR A 72 2.69 -18.56 1.19
C TYR A 72 2.72 -17.43 0.13
N THR A 73 3.20 -16.24 0.49
CA THR A 73 3.29 -15.07 -0.42
C THR A 73 4.70 -14.83 -0.96
N THR A 74 5.64 -15.75 -0.75
CA THR A 74 7.06 -15.62 -1.10
C THR A 74 7.37 -16.00 -2.54
N ASP A 75 6.64 -15.43 -3.50
CA ASP A 75 7.30 -15.18 -4.78
C ASP A 75 8.39 -14.14 -4.47
N ASP A 76 9.67 -14.54 -4.57
CA ASP A 76 10.83 -13.73 -4.15
C ASP A 76 10.86 -12.34 -4.80
N ASP A 77 10.21 -12.19 -5.95
CA ASP A 77 10.10 -10.94 -6.71
C ASP A 77 8.97 -10.00 -6.22
N THR A 78 8.20 -10.37 -5.20
CA THR A 78 7.07 -9.56 -4.73
C THR A 78 7.51 -8.46 -3.77
N THR A 79 7.18 -7.21 -4.11
CA THR A 79 7.47 -6.05 -3.25
C THR A 79 6.82 -6.18 -1.86
N PRO A 80 7.43 -5.62 -0.78
CA PRO A 80 6.84 -5.62 0.55
C PRO A 80 5.40 -5.10 0.60
N SER A 81 5.11 -4.06 -0.19
CA SER A 81 3.75 -3.50 -0.30
C SER A 81 2.76 -4.51 -0.85
N ASN A 82 3.11 -5.25 -1.91
CA ASN A 82 2.24 -6.26 -2.51
C ASN A 82 2.07 -7.49 -1.60
N LYS A 83 3.13 -7.93 -0.90
CA LYS A 83 3.06 -9.01 0.09
C LYS A 83 2.09 -8.65 1.21
N LEU A 84 2.29 -7.49 1.83
CA LEU A 84 1.43 -7.02 2.92
C LEU A 84 -0.02 -6.85 2.46
N TRP A 85 -0.24 -6.31 1.25
CA TRP A 85 -1.59 -6.19 0.70
C TRP A 85 -2.28 -7.55 0.60
N THR A 86 -1.58 -8.54 0.07
CA THR A 86 -2.09 -9.90 -0.10
C THR A 86 -2.44 -10.54 1.24
N ILE A 87 -1.61 -10.32 2.28
CA ILE A 87 -1.87 -10.78 3.65
C ILE A 87 -3.13 -10.12 4.20
N CYS A 88 -3.25 -8.79 4.12
CA CYS A 88 -4.41 -8.06 4.65
C CYS A 88 -5.72 -8.43 3.95
N ARG A 89 -5.70 -8.91 2.69
CA ARG A 89 -6.90 -9.38 1.97
C ARG A 89 -7.38 -10.77 2.41
N ARG A 90 -6.61 -11.46 3.25
CA ARG A 90 -6.95 -12.78 3.77
C ARG A 90 -7.53 -12.65 5.18
N ARG A 91 -8.61 -13.38 5.43
CA ARG A 91 -9.29 -13.37 6.74
C ARG A 91 -8.51 -14.06 7.85
N PHE A 92 -7.74 -15.11 7.53
CA PHE A 92 -6.99 -15.86 8.54
C PHE A 92 -5.85 -15.08 9.18
N PRO A 93 -4.95 -14.41 8.42
CA PRO A 93 -3.88 -13.63 9.03
C PRO A 93 -4.41 -12.48 9.89
N LEU A 94 -5.49 -11.81 9.45
CA LEU A 94 -6.11 -10.74 10.23
C LEU A 94 -6.75 -11.24 11.52
N ALA A 95 -7.42 -12.39 11.49
CA ALA A 95 -7.96 -13.00 12.70
C ALA A 95 -6.86 -13.49 13.65
N ALA A 96 -5.79 -14.09 13.12
CA ALA A 96 -4.63 -14.48 13.91
C ALA A 96 -3.97 -13.27 14.59
N LEU A 97 -3.79 -12.17 13.85
CA LEU A 97 -3.26 -10.91 14.38
C LEU A 97 -4.11 -10.37 15.52
N PHE A 98 -5.42 -10.28 15.32
CA PHE A 98 -6.35 -9.79 16.35
C PHE A 98 -6.37 -10.71 17.57
N ASN A 99 -6.41 -12.03 17.37
CA ASN A 99 -6.45 -13.01 18.46
C ASN A 99 -5.15 -13.05 19.26
N ALA A 100 -4.03 -12.64 18.67
CA ALA A 100 -2.76 -12.50 19.40
C ALA A 100 -2.81 -11.40 20.46
N SER A 101 -3.74 -10.45 20.37
CA SER A 101 -3.95 -9.39 21.36
C SER A 101 -4.74 -9.83 22.58
N ASP A 102 -4.97 -11.15 22.74
CA ASP A 102 -5.77 -11.76 23.80
C ASP A 102 -7.14 -11.07 24.04
N PRO A 103 -7.96 -10.91 22.98
CA PRO A 103 -9.25 -10.24 23.09
C PRO A 103 -10.23 -11.06 23.94
N GLN A 104 -11.19 -10.38 24.57
CA GLN A 104 -12.26 -11.03 25.34
C GLN A 104 -13.09 -12.01 24.49
N GLU A 105 -13.33 -11.65 23.23
CA GLU A 105 -14.02 -12.50 22.25
C GLU A 105 -13.13 -12.68 21.01
N PRO A 106 -12.41 -13.81 20.90
CA PRO A 106 -11.59 -14.13 19.74
C PRO A 106 -12.40 -14.28 18.45
N LEU A 107 -11.83 -13.85 17.34
CA LEU A 107 -12.41 -14.04 16.02
C LEU A 107 -12.29 -15.51 15.60
N SER A 108 -13.43 -16.13 15.31
CA SER A 108 -13.50 -17.46 14.71
C SER A 108 -13.65 -17.37 13.19
N VAL A 109 -12.84 -18.15 12.47
CA VAL A 109 -12.79 -18.14 11.01
C VAL A 109 -12.98 -19.56 10.48
N ASP A 110 -14.13 -19.82 9.86
CA ASP A 110 -14.47 -21.15 9.33
C ASP A 110 -13.62 -21.53 8.11
N PRO A 111 -12.73 -22.54 8.16
CA PRO A 111 -11.87 -22.95 7.05
C PRO A 111 -12.61 -23.43 5.80
N SER A 112 -13.83 -23.94 5.94
CA SER A 112 -14.60 -24.50 4.81
C SER A 112 -15.20 -23.42 3.91
N CYS A 113 -15.34 -22.20 4.42
CA CYS A 113 -16.02 -21.13 3.72
C CYS A 113 -15.07 -20.34 2.79
N THR A 114 -15.21 -20.52 1.48
CA THR A 114 -14.36 -19.87 0.46
C THR A 114 -15.06 -18.76 -0.31
N GLN A 115 -16.34 -18.49 0.01
CA GLN A 115 -17.14 -17.50 -0.71
C GLN A 115 -16.64 -16.08 -0.43
N ILE A 116 -16.49 -15.27 -1.49
CA ILE A 116 -15.97 -13.89 -1.40
C ILE A 116 -16.79 -13.04 -0.42
N ASN A 117 -18.11 -13.21 -0.38
CA ASN A 117 -18.99 -12.44 0.51
C ASN A 117 -18.72 -12.78 1.98
N GLU A 118 -18.49 -14.05 2.29
CA GLU A 118 -18.16 -14.49 3.64
C GLU A 118 -16.74 -14.04 4.04
N CYS A 119 -15.78 -14.03 3.11
CA CYS A 119 -14.46 -13.44 3.34
C CYS A 119 -14.56 -11.95 3.70
N LYS A 120 -15.37 -11.18 2.96
CA LYS A 120 -15.62 -9.77 3.26
C LYS A 120 -16.32 -9.60 4.61
N LYS A 121 -17.25 -10.50 4.95
CA LYS A 121 -17.93 -10.50 6.25
C LYS A 121 -16.95 -10.75 7.40
N SER A 122 -16.06 -11.73 7.29
CA SER A 122 -15.01 -11.98 8.29
C SER A 122 -14.09 -10.76 8.48
N ILE A 123 -13.68 -10.11 7.39
CA ILE A 123 -12.84 -8.89 7.47
C ILE A 123 -13.62 -7.72 8.09
N TYR A 124 -14.90 -7.59 7.80
CA TYR A 124 -15.75 -6.60 8.44
C TYR A 124 -15.84 -6.84 9.96
N HIS A 125 -16.04 -8.09 10.39
CA HIS A 125 -16.02 -8.45 11.81
C HIS A 125 -14.68 -8.13 12.48
N PHE A 126 -13.55 -8.36 11.78
CA PHE A 126 -12.24 -7.92 12.26
C PHE A 126 -12.16 -6.40 12.51
N ILE A 127 -12.63 -5.59 11.56
CA ILE A 127 -12.63 -4.12 11.70
C ILE A 127 -13.47 -3.69 12.91
N VAL A 128 -14.67 -4.28 13.07
CA VAL A 128 -15.56 -3.99 14.19
C VAL A 128 -14.95 -4.43 15.53
N ALA A 129 -14.28 -5.58 15.56
CA ALA A 129 -13.64 -6.10 16.77
C ALA A 129 -12.46 -5.22 17.20
N CYS A 130 -11.67 -4.72 16.25
CA CYS A 130 -10.60 -3.75 16.53
C CYS A 130 -11.13 -2.47 17.19
N LYS A 131 -12.27 -1.95 16.71
CA LYS A 131 -12.94 -0.80 17.33
C LYS A 131 -13.41 -1.11 18.75
N ASN A 132 -14.10 -2.24 18.91
CA ASN A 132 -14.85 -2.51 20.13
C ASN A 132 -14.02 -3.10 21.27
N GLN A 133 -12.99 -3.90 20.94
CA GLN A 133 -12.20 -4.64 21.92
C GLN A 133 -10.79 -4.07 22.10
N LEU A 134 -10.19 -3.50 21.05
CA LEU A 134 -8.86 -2.86 21.13
C LEU A 134 -8.94 -1.33 21.28
N GLY A 135 -10.14 -0.75 21.24
CA GLY A 135 -10.34 0.70 21.42
C GLY A 135 -9.79 1.57 20.30
N ILE A 136 -9.50 0.99 19.12
CA ILE A 136 -8.97 1.75 17.98
C ILE A 136 -10.03 2.72 17.47
N ARG A 137 -9.64 3.98 17.27
CA ARG A 137 -10.54 5.02 16.76
C ARG A 137 -11.00 4.70 15.34
N GLU A 138 -12.24 5.10 15.04
CA GLU A 138 -12.82 4.90 13.71
C GLU A 138 -12.03 5.59 12.59
N ASP A 139 -11.43 6.75 12.87
CA ASP A 139 -10.58 7.48 11.92
C ASP A 139 -9.31 6.68 11.55
N ASP A 140 -8.80 5.88 12.48
CA ASP A 140 -7.58 5.08 12.33
C ASP A 140 -7.85 3.70 11.72
N LEU A 141 -9.12 3.28 11.64
CA LEU A 141 -9.53 2.02 11.01
C LEU A 141 -9.72 2.15 9.50
N PHE A 142 -9.33 1.11 8.77
CA PHE A 142 -9.62 1.00 7.34
C PHE A 142 -11.02 0.43 7.09
N THR A 143 -11.55 0.66 5.89
CA THR A 143 -12.82 0.09 5.42
C THR A 143 -12.58 -1.06 4.43
N LEU A 144 -13.60 -1.88 4.17
CA LEU A 144 -13.55 -2.88 3.09
C LEU A 144 -13.17 -2.26 1.73
N SER A 145 -13.62 -1.02 1.47
CA SER A 145 -13.26 -0.33 0.23
C SER A 145 -11.78 0.10 0.20
N ASP A 146 -11.15 0.36 1.34
CA ASP A 146 -9.72 0.70 1.39
C ASP A 146 -8.85 -0.51 1.07
N LEU A 147 -9.31 -1.70 1.47
CA LEU A 147 -8.62 -2.96 1.26
C LEU A 147 -8.85 -3.56 -0.14
N TYR A 148 -10.07 -3.48 -0.68
CA TYR A 148 -10.45 -4.16 -1.92
C TYR A 148 -10.43 -3.28 -3.17
N LYS A 149 -10.34 -1.95 -3.06
CA LYS A 149 -10.08 -1.09 -4.22
C LYS A 149 -8.56 -0.96 -4.36
N ASP A 150 -8.01 -1.34 -5.51
CA ASP A 150 -6.58 -1.25 -5.82
C ASP A 150 -6.12 0.22 -5.94
N ASN A 151 -6.01 0.91 -4.80
CA ASN A 151 -5.57 2.29 -4.70
C ASN A 151 -4.52 2.43 -3.60
N THR A 152 -3.28 2.71 -4.01
CA THR A 152 -2.12 2.82 -3.13
C THR A 152 -2.29 3.86 -2.02
N ASN A 153 -3.03 4.94 -2.25
CA ASN A 153 -3.29 5.94 -1.21
C ASN A 153 -4.18 5.40 -0.08
N ARG A 154 -5.15 4.55 -0.43
CA ARG A 154 -6.03 3.91 0.56
C ARG A 154 -5.31 2.81 1.33
N PHE A 155 -4.32 2.18 0.71
CA PHE A 155 -3.52 1.16 1.36
C PHE A 155 -2.67 1.71 2.50
N VAL A 156 -2.20 2.96 2.41
CA VAL A 156 -1.50 3.61 3.52
C VAL A 156 -2.34 3.51 4.80
N LYS A 157 -3.67 3.71 4.71
CA LYS A 157 -4.58 3.57 5.85
C LYS A 157 -4.64 2.14 6.38
N VAL A 158 -4.65 1.15 5.49
CA VAL A 158 -4.62 -0.27 5.88
C VAL A 158 -3.32 -0.57 6.64
N VAL A 159 -2.17 -0.16 6.09
CA VAL A 159 -0.85 -0.36 6.72
C VAL A 159 -0.77 0.30 8.09
N SER A 160 -1.24 1.54 8.22
CA SER A 160 -1.26 2.27 9.50
C SER A 160 -2.10 1.56 10.56
N ALA A 161 -3.28 1.05 10.20
CA ALA A 161 -4.12 0.31 11.14
C ALA A 161 -3.47 -0.99 11.63
N ILE A 162 -2.80 -1.72 10.74
CA ILE A 162 -2.06 -2.94 11.12
C ILE A 162 -0.88 -2.61 12.03
N ASP A 163 -0.13 -1.53 11.76
CA ASP A 163 0.97 -1.11 12.63
C ASP A 163 0.47 -0.68 14.02
N ILE A 164 -0.71 -0.05 14.14
CA ILE A 164 -1.33 0.25 15.44
C ILE A 164 -1.62 -1.04 16.21
N ILE A 165 -2.20 -2.06 15.57
CA ILE A 165 -2.49 -3.34 16.25
C ILE A 165 -1.20 -4.01 16.70
N LEU A 166 -0.14 -3.97 15.88
CA LEU A 166 1.17 -4.49 16.26
C LEU A 166 1.78 -3.72 17.43
N GLN A 167 1.62 -2.40 17.50
CA GLN A 167 2.06 -1.61 18.64
C GLN A 167 1.32 -2.00 19.94
N ILE A 168 0.02 -2.31 19.85
CA ILE A 168 -0.78 -2.80 21.00
C ILE A 168 -0.26 -4.17 21.48
N LEU A 169 0.26 -5.01 20.59
CA LEU A 169 0.86 -6.30 20.95
C LEU A 169 2.23 -6.18 21.64
N GLU A 170 2.93 -5.07 21.42
CA GLU A 170 4.26 -4.80 21.99
C GLU A 170 4.19 -4.15 23.39
N GLU A 171 3.01 -3.73 23.84
CA GLU A 171 2.74 -3.08 25.14
C GLU A 171 2.44 -4.09 26.26
#